data_AF-A0A128FJ29-F1
#
_entry.id   AF-A0A128FJ29-F1
#
_cell.length_a   1.000
_cell.length_b   1.000
_cell.length_c   1.000
_cell.angle_alpha   90.00
_cell.angle_beta   90.00
_cell.angle_gamma   90.00
#
_symmetry.space_group_name_H-M   'P 1'
#
loop_
_entity.id
_entity.type
_entity.pdbx_description
1 polymer ?
#
loop_
_entity_poly.entity_id
_entity_poly.type
_entity_poly.pdbx_seq_one_letter_code
_entity_poly.pdbx_strand_id
1 'polypeptide(L)'
;MKILVKIVPIGFIFSTLVGSAFAGGGADMGEFYAAPDGVKVIYGYNSSQYGNLYRVSTNLYVQTKDDAYLEDIKLLIQRLKMSPTGREVLRQIAAYTPVNAPEDIVEPLIEHLQGVDTTRVNVVTVIREPESAGRLFETIPSNFVDSQKSVLVYPRQFNGKGVSNTVFFSTKEVVNIPGTDKPFDQAVALGHELIHARDYASGAMPQGSVLLRHRHPETGQVTEYSIDNAEYQTTGISHYNNAESGRDAETAISAIRSDVVMRREDMYFRWISSGQNKPKAYLKNEKVFSEFHLADDLGAYKRNTYWPAGQYQYHPYTVEVRPAAAGSLSPKWDTLEGKQAHTEVRRALNQSLSEGKETAIVLVDATEQRLSQSLQNSPALTRRGLGNQSAILSYAAKNNIKVVNAYSSENETPLASLKKKKRSRMYRAMSGQSESSNGYKEVQFSVDNQSLLSQELEGQDTVLVMAYSDGQMTTNIVDNLSDDLNRQVLVSRHSNLDYQPSNLNAEESAAWLNLREKRNVKMLGSGSRSRFNICSIQ
;
A
#
# COMPACT_ATOMS: atom_id res chain seq x y z
N MET A 1 -38.49 36.54 -60.77
CA MET A 1 -38.41 37.37 -59.53
C MET A 1 -37.56 36.64 -58.51
N LYS A 2 -36.60 37.36 -57.90
CA LYS A 2 -35.70 36.96 -56.81
C LYS A 2 -36.53 36.45 -55.59
N ILE A 3 -36.07 35.58 -54.70
CA ILE A 3 -34.99 35.80 -53.71
C ILE A 3 -34.47 34.45 -53.17
N LEU A 4 -33.14 34.39 -53.00
CA LEU A 4 -32.36 33.38 -52.27
C LEU A 4 -32.61 33.46 -50.75
N VAL A 5 -32.64 32.32 -50.06
CA VAL A 5 -32.05 32.19 -48.71
C VAL A 5 -31.25 30.88 -48.65
N LYS A 6 -29.95 31.02 -48.40
CA LYS A 6 -28.99 29.95 -48.09
C LYS A 6 -29.06 29.65 -46.58
N ILE A 7 -29.18 28.39 -46.20
CA ILE A 7 -28.61 27.86 -44.95
C ILE A 7 -27.90 26.54 -45.27
N VAL A 8 -26.63 26.49 -44.88
CA VAL A 8 -25.62 25.46 -45.16
C VAL A 8 -25.79 24.27 -44.18
N PRO A 9 -25.48 23.02 -44.58
CA PRO A 9 -25.74 21.82 -43.79
C PRO A 9 -24.57 21.48 -42.86
N ILE A 10 -24.86 20.90 -41.69
CA ILE A 10 -23.87 20.18 -40.88
C ILE A 10 -24.21 18.70 -40.99
N GLY A 11 -23.29 17.96 -41.60
CA GLY A 11 -23.43 16.53 -41.87
C GLY A 11 -23.48 15.69 -40.61
N PHE A 12 -24.46 14.80 -40.57
CA PHE A 12 -24.46 13.62 -39.72
C PHE A 12 -23.41 12.63 -40.26
N ILE A 13 -22.39 12.32 -39.45
CA ILE A 13 -21.57 11.13 -39.64
C ILE A 13 -22.10 10.07 -38.68
N PHE A 14 -22.77 9.07 -39.24
CA PHE A 14 -23.01 7.79 -38.61
C PHE A 14 -21.68 7.03 -38.56
N SER A 15 -21.27 6.63 -37.36
CA SER A 15 -20.28 5.58 -37.15
C SER A 15 -20.91 4.51 -36.27
N THR A 16 -21.35 3.43 -36.92
CA THR A 16 -21.69 2.15 -36.30
C THR A 16 -20.39 1.40 -35.99
N LEU A 17 -20.17 1.00 -34.74
CA LEU A 17 -19.50 -0.26 -34.47
C LEU A 17 -19.89 -0.82 -33.10
N VAL A 18 -20.48 -2.01 -33.19
CA VAL A 18 -20.91 -2.93 -32.14
C VAL A 18 -19.70 -3.43 -31.37
N GLY A 19 -19.84 -3.57 -30.05
CA GLY A 19 -18.81 -4.18 -29.19
C GLY A 19 -19.35 -4.51 -27.80
N SER A 20 -20.11 -5.60 -27.71
CA SER A 20 -20.24 -6.51 -26.57
C SER A 20 -19.96 -5.96 -25.17
N ALA A 21 -21.04 -5.76 -24.41
CA ALA A 21 -21.00 -5.75 -22.95
C ALA A 21 -20.43 -7.08 -22.44
N PHE A 22 -19.35 -7.00 -21.66
CA PHE A 22 -18.96 -8.04 -20.71
C PHE A 22 -19.02 -7.46 -19.30
N ALA A 23 -19.86 -8.10 -18.48
CA ALA A 23 -19.89 -7.94 -17.05
C ALA A 23 -18.60 -8.47 -16.42
N GLY A 24 -18.12 -7.82 -15.36
CA GLY A 24 -17.05 -8.35 -14.54
C GLY A 24 -16.47 -7.32 -13.58
N GLY A 25 -17.02 -7.27 -12.36
CA GLY A 25 -16.30 -6.70 -11.23
C GLY A 25 -15.00 -7.47 -11.02
N GLY A 26 -13.88 -6.80 -11.24
CA GLY A 26 -12.54 -7.31 -10.98
C GLY A 26 -11.70 -6.14 -10.52
N ALA A 27 -11.03 -6.30 -9.38
CA ALA A 27 -10.13 -5.31 -8.83
C ALA A 27 -9.09 -4.88 -9.88
N ASP A 28 -9.06 -3.59 -10.19
CA ASP A 28 -7.92 -2.96 -10.86
C ASP A 28 -6.70 -3.01 -9.92
N MET A 29 -6.03 -4.16 -9.90
CA MET A 29 -4.63 -4.29 -9.52
C MET A 29 -3.78 -3.66 -10.64
N GLY A 30 -3.52 -2.35 -10.56
CA GLY A 30 -2.38 -1.72 -11.25
C GLY A 30 -1.13 -1.94 -10.39
N GLU A 31 -0.15 -2.76 -10.79
CA GLU A 31 0.90 -2.58 -11.81
C GLU A 31 2.25 -2.14 -11.22
N PHE A 32 3.32 -2.69 -11.79
CA PHE A 32 4.56 -2.99 -11.11
C PHE A 32 5.44 -1.80 -10.71
N TYR A 33 5.40 -0.68 -11.42
CA TYR A 33 6.15 0.54 -11.06
C TYR A 33 5.49 1.77 -11.68
N ALA A 34 4.79 2.54 -10.86
CA ALA A 34 4.65 3.96 -11.10
C ALA A 34 5.68 4.71 -10.22
N ALA A 35 6.17 5.86 -10.71
CA ALA A 35 6.85 6.89 -9.91
C ALA A 35 6.06 7.14 -8.60
N PRO A 36 6.65 7.67 -7.49
CA PRO A 36 5.90 7.81 -6.23
C PRO A 36 4.57 8.46 -6.56
N ASP A 37 3.48 7.68 -6.51
CA ASP A 37 2.28 8.02 -7.28
C ASP A 37 1.92 9.44 -6.87
N GLY A 38 2.09 10.37 -7.81
CA GLY A 38 1.49 11.68 -7.75
C GLY A 38 0.03 11.37 -7.55
N VAL A 39 -0.36 11.43 -6.29
CA VAL A 39 -1.41 10.58 -5.78
C VAL A 39 -2.66 10.96 -6.52
N LYS A 40 -3.23 10.07 -7.37
CA LYS A 40 -4.29 10.38 -8.36
C LYS A 40 -4.97 11.69 -8.00
N VAL A 41 -4.45 12.81 -8.53
CA VAL A 41 -4.93 14.12 -8.10
C VAL A 41 -6.40 14.12 -8.43
N ILE A 42 -7.23 14.26 -7.41
CA ILE A 42 -8.67 14.23 -7.62
C ILE A 42 -9.05 15.60 -8.14
N TYR A 43 -8.98 15.73 -9.46
CA TYR A 43 -9.40 16.94 -10.16
C TYR A 43 -10.82 17.30 -9.72
N GLY A 44 -11.03 18.59 -9.42
CA GLY A 44 -12.30 19.13 -8.94
C GLY A 44 -12.39 19.38 -7.44
N TYR A 45 -11.62 18.66 -6.61
CA TYR A 45 -11.58 18.90 -5.14
C TYR A 45 -10.51 19.91 -4.72
N ASN A 46 -9.69 20.38 -5.67
CA ASN A 46 -8.60 21.30 -5.39
C ASN A 46 -9.14 22.67 -5.01
N SER A 47 -8.67 23.22 -3.88
CA SER A 47 -9.06 24.56 -3.45
C SER A 47 -7.84 25.46 -3.30
N SER A 48 -8.02 26.76 -3.56
CA SER A 48 -6.98 27.75 -3.26
C SER A 48 -6.69 27.84 -1.76
N GLN A 49 -7.57 27.35 -0.89
CA GLN A 49 -7.41 27.32 0.56
C GLN A 49 -6.56 26.14 1.04
N TYR A 50 -6.82 24.92 0.55
CA TYR A 50 -6.24 23.68 1.07
C TYR A 50 -5.31 22.96 0.10
N GLY A 51 -5.26 23.37 -1.17
CA GLY A 51 -4.40 22.76 -2.19
C GLY A 51 -5.00 21.53 -2.84
N ASN A 52 -4.13 20.60 -3.23
CA ASN A 52 -4.48 19.42 -4.01
C ASN A 52 -4.94 18.26 -3.12
N LEU A 53 -5.91 17.48 -3.59
CA LEU A 53 -6.37 16.27 -2.91
C LEU A 53 -5.67 15.02 -3.45
N TYR A 54 -5.04 14.27 -2.54
CA TYR A 54 -4.19 13.12 -2.79
C TYR A 54 -4.76 11.87 -2.07
N ARG A 55 -5.25 10.86 -2.80
CA ARG A 55 -5.61 9.52 -2.25
C ARG A 55 -4.43 8.65 -1.76
N VAL A 56 -4.10 8.70 -0.47
CA VAL A 56 -2.98 7.92 0.11
C VAL A 56 -3.32 6.47 0.46
N SER A 57 -4.61 6.13 0.61
CA SER A 57 -5.11 4.75 0.74
C SER A 57 -6.57 4.68 0.24
N THR A 58 -7.19 3.50 0.23
CA THR A 58 -8.64 3.41 0.02
C THR A 58 -9.38 4.16 1.12
N ASN A 59 -10.29 5.05 0.71
CA ASN A 59 -11.08 5.95 1.57
C ASN A 59 -10.29 6.96 2.40
N LEU A 60 -8.96 7.04 2.24
CA LEU A 60 -8.09 7.95 2.98
C LEU A 60 -7.34 8.87 2.02
N TYR A 61 -7.48 10.17 2.25
CA TYR A 61 -6.96 11.23 1.40
C TYR A 61 -6.18 12.24 2.23
N VAL A 62 -5.27 12.97 1.59
CA VAL A 62 -4.53 14.10 2.16
C VAL A 62 -4.79 15.30 1.27
N GLN A 63 -5.22 16.42 1.83
CA GLN A 63 -5.38 17.67 1.10
C GLN A 63 -4.33 18.67 1.57
N THR A 64 -3.43 19.06 0.67
CA THR A 64 -2.34 19.98 1.02
C THR A 64 -1.81 20.76 -0.18
N LYS A 65 -1.21 21.91 0.11
CA LYS A 65 -0.39 22.72 -0.82
C LYS A 65 1.11 22.40 -0.72
N ASP A 66 1.51 21.72 0.34
CA ASP A 66 2.91 21.47 0.70
C ASP A 66 3.24 20.00 0.46
N ASP A 67 4.14 19.74 -0.48
CA ASP A 67 4.63 18.40 -0.78
C ASP A 67 5.35 17.77 0.42
N ALA A 68 5.99 18.56 1.29
CA ALA A 68 6.64 18.06 2.49
C ALA A 68 5.60 17.49 3.47
N TYR A 69 4.48 18.18 3.68
CA TYR A 69 3.38 17.71 4.50
C TYR A 69 2.79 16.39 3.97
N LEU A 70 2.61 16.27 2.64
CA LEU A 70 2.15 15.02 2.02
C LEU A 70 3.11 13.85 2.30
N GLU A 71 4.42 14.09 2.17
CA GLU A 71 5.44 13.07 2.44
C GLU A 71 5.50 12.67 3.92
N ASP A 72 5.35 13.62 4.84
CA ASP A 72 5.27 13.35 6.27
C ASP A 72 4.07 12.45 6.61
N ILE A 73 2.87 12.78 6.11
CA ILE A 73 1.69 11.94 6.33
C ILE A 73 1.85 10.55 5.71
N LYS A 74 2.43 10.44 4.50
CA LYS A 74 2.73 9.15 3.88
C LYS A 74 3.66 8.31 4.75
N LEU A 75 4.68 8.93 5.34
CA LEU A 75 5.60 8.28 6.28
C LEU A 75 4.85 7.74 7.51
N LEU A 76 3.99 8.54 8.13
CA LEU A 76 3.20 8.10 9.29
C LEU A 76 2.29 6.93 8.94
N ILE A 77 1.63 6.97 7.77
CA ILE A 77 0.83 5.84 7.26
C ILE A 77 1.69 4.59 7.01
N GLN A 78 2.93 4.74 6.53
CA GLN A 78 3.85 3.61 6.40
C GLN A 78 4.23 3.02 7.76
N ARG A 79 4.47 3.86 8.79
CA ARG A 79 4.71 3.37 10.15
C ARG A 79 3.50 2.58 10.68
N LEU A 80 2.28 3.05 10.44
CA LEU A 80 1.06 2.30 10.77
C LEU A 80 1.01 0.92 10.08
N LYS A 81 1.44 0.81 8.82
CA LYS A 81 1.46 -0.48 8.10
C LYS A 81 2.43 -1.49 8.70
N MET A 82 3.43 -1.05 9.46
CA MET A 82 4.41 -1.94 10.10
C MET A 82 3.80 -2.68 11.30
N SER A 83 2.85 -2.09 12.02
CA SER A 83 2.19 -2.73 13.18
C SER A 83 0.95 -3.57 12.78
N PRO A 84 0.69 -4.70 13.45
CA PRO A 84 -0.59 -5.41 13.35
C PRO A 84 -1.80 -4.51 13.57
N THR A 85 -1.77 -3.69 14.62
CA THR A 85 -2.85 -2.76 14.97
C THR A 85 -3.04 -1.69 13.89
N GLY A 86 -1.97 -1.05 13.41
CA GLY A 86 -2.08 -0.01 12.39
C GLY A 86 -2.58 -0.55 11.04
N ARG A 87 -2.23 -1.79 10.67
CA ARG A 87 -2.84 -2.47 9.50
C ARG A 87 -4.34 -2.67 9.67
N GLU A 88 -4.80 -2.98 10.88
CA GLU A 88 -6.21 -3.18 11.17
C GLU A 88 -6.98 -1.85 11.16
N VAL A 89 -6.40 -0.76 11.71
CA VAL A 89 -6.95 0.60 11.56
C VAL A 89 -7.15 0.95 10.09
N LEU A 90 -6.11 0.78 9.27
CA LEU A 90 -6.17 1.07 7.83
C LEU A 90 -7.15 0.15 7.08
N ARG A 91 -7.28 -1.12 7.48
CA ARG A 91 -8.27 -2.05 6.91
C ARG A 91 -9.69 -1.57 7.18
N GLN A 92 -9.98 -1.09 8.38
CA GLN A 92 -11.30 -0.61 8.75
C GLN A 92 -11.64 0.71 8.06
N ILE A 93 -10.69 1.65 7.96
CA ILE A 93 -10.83 2.87 7.14
C ILE A 93 -11.15 2.50 5.68
N ALA A 94 -10.43 1.54 5.11
CA ALA A 94 -10.65 1.10 3.74
C ALA A 94 -12.02 0.42 3.51
N ALA A 95 -12.66 -0.11 4.56
CA ALA A 95 -13.93 -0.81 4.47
C ALA A 95 -15.14 0.11 4.70
N TYR A 96 -15.03 1.04 5.64
CA TYR A 96 -16.14 1.91 6.03
C TYR A 96 -16.23 3.14 5.13
N THR A 97 -17.44 3.38 4.64
CA THR A 97 -17.83 4.55 3.83
C THR A 97 -19.19 5.03 4.30
N PRO A 98 -19.53 6.32 4.26
CA PRO A 98 -20.89 6.76 4.53
C PRO A 98 -21.87 6.09 3.57
N VAL A 99 -23.05 5.72 4.05
CA VAL A 99 -24.09 5.03 3.29
C VAL A 99 -25.47 5.66 3.51
N ASN A 100 -26.43 5.31 2.66
CA ASN A 100 -27.82 5.72 2.79
C ASN A 100 -28.75 4.50 2.70
N ALA A 101 -29.76 4.44 3.56
CA ALA A 101 -30.77 3.38 3.46
C ALA A 101 -31.57 3.53 2.14
N PRO A 102 -32.17 2.46 1.60
CA PRO A 102 -32.96 2.54 0.37
C PRO A 102 -34.07 3.61 0.40
N GLU A 103 -34.63 3.88 1.57
CA GLU A 103 -35.70 4.85 1.85
C GLU A 103 -35.19 6.27 2.15
N ASP A 104 -33.87 6.46 2.27
CA ASP A 104 -33.33 7.78 2.55
C ASP A 104 -33.53 8.72 1.36
N ILE A 105 -34.16 9.85 1.63
CA ILE A 105 -34.33 10.95 0.66
C ILE A 105 -33.02 11.70 0.36
N VAL A 106 -32.00 11.52 1.20
CA VAL A 106 -30.69 12.17 1.08
C VAL A 106 -29.61 11.10 0.87
N GLU A 107 -28.79 11.31 -0.16
CA GLU A 107 -27.60 10.53 -0.48
C GLU A 107 -26.63 10.36 0.71
N PRO A 108 -25.64 9.46 0.62
CA PRO A 108 -24.59 9.36 1.64
C PRO A 108 -23.94 10.72 1.93
N LEU A 109 -23.65 10.99 3.20
CA LEU A 109 -23.02 12.24 3.60
C LEU A 109 -21.52 12.18 3.33
N ILE A 110 -21.13 12.53 2.11
CA ILE A 110 -19.75 12.60 1.62
C ILE A 110 -19.46 14.03 1.16
N GLU A 111 -18.43 14.65 1.75
CA GLU A 111 -18.03 16.03 1.50
C GLU A 111 -17.63 16.25 0.02
N HIS A 112 -18.06 17.38 -0.53
CA HIS A 112 -17.67 17.96 -1.83
C HIS A 112 -17.68 17.00 -3.05
N LEU A 113 -18.77 17.07 -3.82
CA LEU A 113 -18.99 16.40 -5.10
C LEU A 113 -18.72 17.32 -6.32
N GLN A 114 -18.33 18.57 -6.10
CA GLN A 114 -18.23 19.54 -7.20
C GLN A 114 -16.92 19.35 -7.96
N GLY A 115 -17.01 18.88 -9.21
CA GLY A 115 -15.86 18.63 -10.08
C GLY A 115 -15.17 17.28 -9.88
N VAL A 116 -15.48 16.54 -8.80
CA VAL A 116 -15.00 15.18 -8.58
C VAL A 116 -15.91 14.19 -9.30
N ASP A 117 -15.33 13.28 -10.08
CA ASP A 117 -16.08 12.17 -10.65
C ASP A 117 -16.45 11.16 -9.54
N THR A 118 -17.65 11.33 -8.99
CA THR A 118 -18.21 10.51 -7.91
C THR A 118 -18.51 9.08 -8.33
N THR A 119 -18.51 8.79 -9.64
CA THR A 119 -18.59 7.42 -10.14
C THR A 119 -17.27 6.67 -9.97
N ARG A 120 -16.17 7.40 -9.74
CA ARG A 120 -14.80 6.87 -9.63
C ARG A 120 -14.18 7.00 -8.25
N VAL A 121 -14.64 7.96 -7.42
CA VAL A 121 -14.03 8.26 -6.12
C VAL A 121 -15.06 8.65 -5.06
N ASN A 122 -14.94 8.04 -3.87
CA ASN A 122 -15.64 8.43 -2.64
C ASN A 122 -14.64 9.04 -1.65
N VAL A 123 -14.76 10.36 -1.40
CA VAL A 123 -13.87 11.10 -0.49
C VAL A 123 -14.37 10.99 0.94
N VAL A 124 -13.91 9.95 1.65
CA VAL A 124 -14.45 9.60 2.98
C VAL A 124 -13.70 10.30 4.12
N THR A 125 -12.39 10.09 4.22
CA THR A 125 -11.55 10.70 5.26
C THR A 125 -10.46 11.54 4.61
N VAL A 126 -10.40 12.83 4.94
CA VAL A 126 -9.41 13.78 4.42
C VAL A 126 -8.51 14.26 5.55
N ILE A 127 -7.20 14.11 5.42
CA ILE A 127 -6.21 14.67 6.33
C ILE A 127 -5.82 16.06 5.83
N ARG A 128 -5.86 17.07 6.71
CA ARG A 128 -5.50 18.48 6.45
C ARG A 128 -4.54 18.98 7.52
N GLU A 129 -3.68 19.95 7.15
CA GLU A 129 -2.91 20.69 8.15
C GLU A 129 -3.88 21.54 9.00
N PRO A 130 -3.70 21.61 10.33
CA PRO A 130 -4.56 22.42 11.20
C PRO A 130 -4.47 23.91 10.86
N GLU A 131 -5.60 24.61 10.89
CA GLU A 131 -5.68 26.04 10.54
C GLU A 131 -5.20 26.99 11.65
N SER A 132 -5.18 26.53 12.90
CA SER A 132 -4.86 27.35 14.07
C SER A 132 -3.76 26.73 14.92
N ALA A 133 -2.79 27.55 15.35
CA ALA A 133 -1.79 27.16 16.33
C ALA A 133 -2.46 26.62 17.61
N GLY A 134 -2.00 25.46 18.10
CA GLY A 134 -2.51 24.82 19.33
C GLY A 134 -3.60 23.76 19.16
N ARG A 135 -4.22 23.62 17.98
CA ARG A 135 -5.05 22.45 17.64
C ARG A 135 -4.22 21.48 16.81
N LEU A 136 -3.51 20.57 17.49
CA LEU A 136 -2.53 19.71 16.83
C LEU A 136 -3.18 18.53 16.10
N PHE A 137 -4.12 17.87 16.75
CA PHE A 137 -4.78 16.65 16.28
C PHE A 137 -6.26 16.74 16.62
N GLU A 138 -7.13 16.65 15.61
CA GLU A 138 -8.58 16.65 15.81
C GLU A 138 -9.26 16.00 14.60
N THR A 139 -10.23 15.12 14.85
CA THR A 139 -11.10 14.58 13.80
C THR A 139 -12.50 15.12 13.94
N ILE A 140 -12.98 15.79 12.89
CA ILE A 140 -14.33 16.38 12.85
C ILE A 140 -15.16 15.78 11.71
N PRO A 141 -16.49 15.69 11.86
CA PRO A 141 -17.36 15.34 10.75
C PRO A 141 -17.34 16.46 9.70
N SER A 142 -17.52 16.07 8.43
CA SER A 142 -17.64 17.03 7.34
C SER A 142 -18.87 17.92 7.48
N ASN A 143 -18.74 19.17 7.02
CA ASN A 143 -19.83 20.13 6.98
C ASN A 143 -20.51 20.15 5.61
N PHE A 144 -21.83 20.40 5.58
CA PHE A 144 -22.62 20.43 4.36
C PHE A 144 -23.40 21.74 4.24
N VAL A 145 -23.29 22.41 3.09
CA VAL A 145 -24.03 23.65 2.79
C VAL A 145 -25.52 23.36 2.57
N ASP A 146 -25.84 22.19 2.03
CA ASP A 146 -27.21 21.71 1.89
C ASP A 146 -27.85 21.50 3.28
N SER A 147 -28.96 22.18 3.54
CA SER A 147 -29.62 22.16 4.85
C SER A 147 -30.19 20.79 5.22
N GLN A 148 -30.67 20.01 4.24
CA GLN A 148 -31.17 18.65 4.47
C GLN A 148 -30.02 17.70 4.85
N LYS A 149 -28.86 17.84 4.21
CA LYS A 149 -27.63 17.09 4.56
C LYS A 149 -27.09 17.53 5.93
N SER A 150 -27.05 18.82 6.19
CA SER A 150 -26.50 19.41 7.43
C SER A 150 -27.22 18.91 8.68
N VAL A 151 -28.57 18.90 8.68
CA VAL A 151 -29.38 18.41 9.80
C VAL A 151 -29.15 16.91 10.08
N LEU A 152 -28.73 16.14 9.07
CA LEU A 152 -28.47 14.72 9.20
C LEU A 152 -27.05 14.37 9.68
N VAL A 153 -26.12 15.35 9.75
CA VAL A 153 -24.73 15.11 10.14
C VAL A 153 -24.66 14.45 11.51
N TYR A 154 -25.22 15.09 12.54
CA TYR A 154 -25.19 14.57 13.90
C TYR A 154 -25.85 13.18 14.05
N PRO A 155 -27.12 12.96 13.65
CA PRO A 155 -27.75 11.65 13.85
C PRO A 155 -27.08 10.52 13.04
N ARG A 156 -26.44 10.81 11.90
CA ARG A 156 -25.75 9.79 11.10
C ARG A 156 -24.43 9.30 11.71
N GLN A 157 -23.89 9.99 12.71
CA GLN A 157 -22.71 9.53 13.46
C GLN A 157 -23.00 8.32 14.35
N PHE A 158 -24.28 8.01 14.61
CA PHE A 158 -24.68 7.05 15.65
C PHE A 158 -25.65 5.97 15.16
N ASN A 159 -26.00 5.94 13.87
CA ASN A 159 -27.05 5.07 13.35
C ASN A 159 -26.58 4.07 12.29
N GLY A 160 -25.26 3.94 12.12
CA GLY A 160 -24.66 3.07 11.13
C GLY A 160 -24.63 3.60 9.71
N LYS A 161 -25.13 4.82 9.44
CA LYS A 161 -25.04 5.43 8.11
C LYS A 161 -23.71 6.15 7.91
N GLY A 162 -23.23 6.85 8.94
CA GLY A 162 -21.95 7.52 8.94
C GLY A 162 -21.91 8.82 8.15
N VAL A 163 -20.79 9.52 8.29
CA VAL A 163 -20.48 10.79 7.65
C VAL A 163 -19.00 10.83 7.30
N SER A 164 -18.66 11.47 6.17
CA SER A 164 -17.26 11.78 5.86
C SER A 164 -16.68 12.69 6.93
N ASN A 165 -15.36 12.75 7.00
CA ASN A 165 -14.67 13.46 8.07
C ASN A 165 -13.36 14.07 7.59
N THR A 166 -12.94 15.08 8.33
CA THR A 166 -11.64 15.72 8.20
C THR A 166 -10.82 15.45 9.45
N VAL A 167 -9.61 14.95 9.26
CA VAL A 167 -8.58 14.83 10.29
C VAL A 167 -7.64 16.02 10.15
N PHE A 168 -7.66 16.94 11.11
CA PHE A 168 -6.63 17.95 11.24
C PHE A 168 -5.44 17.36 11.97
N PHE A 169 -4.27 17.37 11.33
CA PHE A 169 -3.08 16.71 11.87
C PHE A 169 -1.82 17.53 11.63
N SER A 170 -1.11 17.89 12.71
CA SER A 170 0.19 18.57 12.64
C SER A 170 1.33 17.57 12.42
N THR A 171 2.15 17.77 11.38
CA THR A 171 3.39 16.99 11.20
C THR A 171 4.61 17.64 11.86
N LYS A 172 4.47 18.88 12.33
CA LYS A 172 5.56 19.72 12.84
C LYS A 172 5.58 19.82 14.37
N GLU A 173 4.44 19.60 15.01
CA GLU A 173 4.26 19.78 16.45
C GLU A 173 3.54 18.57 17.04
N VAL A 174 3.97 18.14 18.22
CA VAL A 174 3.34 17.13 19.06
C VAL A 174 3.28 17.64 20.50
N VAL A 175 2.64 16.90 21.40
CA VAL A 175 2.61 17.21 22.82
C VAL A 175 3.28 16.11 23.64
N ASN A 176 3.56 16.37 24.92
CA ASN A 176 4.02 15.33 25.83
C ASN A 176 2.92 14.34 26.22
N ILE A 177 3.36 13.15 26.62
CA ILE A 177 2.53 12.21 27.37
C ILE A 177 2.42 12.73 28.83
N PRO A 178 1.19 12.94 29.35
CA PRO A 178 0.99 13.50 30.69
C PRO A 178 1.74 12.73 31.77
N GLY A 179 2.50 13.45 32.60
CA GLY A 179 3.33 12.87 33.67
C GLY A 179 4.69 12.36 33.23
N THR A 180 5.07 12.61 31.97
CA THR A 180 6.38 12.26 31.42
C THR A 180 6.98 13.44 30.65
N ASP A 181 8.28 13.40 30.43
CA ASP A 181 9.03 14.29 29.54
C ASP A 181 9.05 13.81 28.07
N LYS A 182 8.28 12.75 27.76
CA LYS A 182 8.29 12.09 26.45
C LYS A 182 7.21 12.68 25.53
N PRO A 183 7.56 13.04 24.27
CA PRO A 183 6.56 13.42 23.29
C PRO A 183 5.71 12.21 22.86
N PHE A 184 4.48 12.47 22.44
CA PHE A 184 3.67 11.49 21.73
C PHE A 184 4.37 11.04 20.44
N ASP A 185 4.29 9.75 20.13
CA ASP A 185 4.68 9.25 18.82
C ASP A 185 3.63 9.69 17.77
N GLN A 186 4.07 10.36 16.71
CA GLN A 186 3.17 10.88 15.67
C GLN A 186 2.37 9.79 14.94
N ALA A 187 2.91 8.58 14.79
CA ALA A 187 2.17 7.51 14.14
C ALA A 187 1.08 6.98 15.07
N VAL A 188 1.33 6.93 16.38
CA VAL A 188 0.32 6.61 17.40
C VAL A 188 -0.77 7.69 17.41
N ALA A 189 -0.41 8.97 17.41
CA ALA A 189 -1.37 10.08 17.35
C ALA A 189 -2.21 10.07 16.06
N LEU A 190 -1.59 9.84 14.89
CA LEU A 190 -2.35 9.71 13.64
C LEU A 190 -3.29 8.50 13.70
N GLY A 191 -2.80 7.38 14.25
CA GLY A 191 -3.61 6.20 14.46
C GLY A 191 -4.86 6.49 15.28
N HIS A 192 -4.72 7.20 16.42
CA HIS A 192 -5.82 7.66 17.27
C HIS A 192 -6.89 8.40 16.46
N GLU A 193 -6.49 9.43 15.71
CA GLU A 193 -7.41 10.21 14.86
C GLU A 193 -8.09 9.35 13.78
N LEU A 194 -7.37 8.38 13.22
CA LEU A 194 -7.96 7.46 12.25
C LEU A 194 -8.98 6.49 12.87
N ILE A 195 -8.94 6.22 14.18
CA ILE A 195 -10.01 5.47 14.86
C ILE A 195 -11.29 6.30 14.89
N HIS A 196 -11.20 7.57 15.28
CA HIS A 196 -12.33 8.50 15.24
C HIS A 196 -12.88 8.65 13.82
N ALA A 197 -12.00 8.80 12.83
CA ALA A 197 -12.40 8.89 11.41
C ALA A 197 -13.19 7.66 10.95
N ARG A 198 -12.77 6.47 11.40
CA ARG A 198 -13.49 5.21 11.14
C ARG A 198 -14.86 5.18 11.84
N ASP A 199 -14.96 5.73 13.05
CA ASP A 199 -16.22 5.78 13.79
C ASP A 199 -17.23 6.75 13.17
N TYR A 200 -16.78 7.92 12.71
CA TYR A 200 -17.58 8.80 11.88
C TYR A 200 -18.06 8.13 10.59
N ALA A 201 -17.15 7.51 9.83
CA ALA A 201 -17.48 6.91 8.53
C ALA A 201 -18.43 5.69 8.65
N SER A 202 -18.32 4.94 9.75
CA SER A 202 -19.20 3.80 10.03
C SER A 202 -20.54 4.23 10.66
N GLY A 203 -20.63 5.43 11.25
CA GLY A 203 -21.78 5.86 12.03
C GLY A 203 -21.89 5.12 13.37
N ALA A 204 -20.74 4.82 13.96
CA ALA A 204 -20.58 4.06 15.20
C ALA A 204 -19.83 4.86 16.28
N MET A 205 -19.92 6.19 16.27
CA MET A 205 -19.32 7.03 17.31
C MET A 205 -19.85 6.62 18.69
N PRO A 206 -18.98 6.36 19.69
CA PRO A 206 -19.43 6.07 21.04
C PRO A 206 -20.16 7.27 21.65
N GLN A 207 -21.36 7.03 22.20
CA GLN A 207 -22.18 8.08 22.80
C GLN A 207 -21.96 8.20 24.31
N GLY A 208 -22.16 9.41 24.83
CA GLY A 208 -22.08 9.72 26.25
C GLY A 208 -20.65 9.95 26.73
N SER A 209 -20.50 10.07 28.04
CA SER A 209 -19.22 10.33 28.69
C SER A 209 -19.03 9.41 29.89
N VAL A 210 -17.79 9.30 30.34
CA VAL A 210 -17.39 8.58 31.54
C VAL A 210 -16.73 9.54 32.52
N LEU A 211 -17.02 9.36 33.80
CA LEU A 211 -16.34 10.08 34.88
C LEU A 211 -15.09 9.29 35.29
N LEU A 212 -13.94 9.95 35.26
CA LEU A 212 -12.65 9.37 35.62
C LEU A 212 -12.06 10.12 36.81
N ARG A 213 -11.25 9.39 37.59
CA ARG A 213 -10.57 9.92 38.75
C ARG A 213 -9.11 9.49 38.72
N HIS A 214 -8.21 10.43 38.49
CA HIS A 214 -6.77 10.17 38.38
C HIS A 214 -5.97 11.17 39.21
N ARG A 215 -4.75 10.79 39.62
CA ARG A 215 -3.81 11.77 40.19
C ARG A 215 -3.30 12.68 39.07
N HIS A 216 -3.45 13.99 39.25
CA HIS A 216 -2.98 14.98 38.29
C HIS A 216 -1.46 14.88 38.15
N PRO A 217 -0.91 14.86 36.92
CA PRO A 217 0.50 14.56 36.72
C PRO A 217 1.46 15.58 37.35
N GLU A 218 1.05 16.84 37.48
CA GLU A 218 1.91 17.92 37.98
C GLU A 218 1.73 18.18 39.47
N THR A 219 0.51 18.03 39.99
CA THR A 219 0.18 18.41 41.38
C THR A 219 0.10 17.20 42.30
N GLY A 220 0.00 15.99 41.74
CA GLY A 220 -0.22 14.74 42.48
C GLY A 220 -1.59 14.62 43.14
N GLN A 221 -2.43 15.67 43.07
CA GLN A 221 -3.76 15.72 43.64
C GLN A 221 -4.72 14.88 42.83
N VAL A 222 -5.66 14.22 43.51
CA VAL A 222 -6.68 13.43 42.82
C VAL A 222 -7.69 14.38 42.17
N THR A 223 -7.80 14.32 40.85
CA THR A 223 -8.68 15.15 40.04
C THR A 223 -9.76 14.29 39.40
N GLU A 224 -11.00 14.73 39.51
CA GLU A 224 -12.16 14.12 38.84
C GLU A 224 -12.50 14.94 37.59
N TYR A 225 -12.68 14.25 36.47
CA TYR A 225 -13.02 14.87 35.19
C TYR A 225 -13.80 13.88 34.33
N SER A 226 -14.57 14.41 33.37
CA SER A 226 -15.30 13.59 32.42
C SER A 226 -14.64 13.65 31.05
N ILE A 227 -14.63 12.51 30.35
CA ILE A 227 -14.22 12.42 28.95
C ILE A 227 -15.32 11.73 28.15
N ASP A 228 -15.41 12.05 26.87
CA ASP A 228 -16.33 11.37 25.97
C ASP A 228 -15.98 9.88 25.85
N ASN A 229 -17.00 9.04 25.69
CA ASN A 229 -16.78 7.61 25.48
C ASN A 229 -15.97 7.32 24.22
N ALA A 230 -16.00 8.22 23.23
CA ALA A 230 -15.13 8.17 22.06
C ALA A 230 -13.65 8.23 22.48
N GLU A 231 -13.27 9.20 23.30
CA GLU A 231 -11.90 9.32 23.80
C GLU A 231 -11.50 8.16 24.71
N TYR A 232 -12.42 7.70 25.57
CA TYR A 232 -12.18 6.56 26.46
C TYR A 232 -11.84 5.28 25.68
N GLN A 233 -12.64 4.96 24.65
CA GLN A 233 -12.45 3.77 23.84
C GLN A 233 -11.24 3.90 22.92
N THR A 234 -11.09 5.04 22.24
CA THR A 234 -9.99 5.28 21.30
C THR A 234 -8.64 5.30 22.00
N THR A 235 -8.53 5.89 23.19
CA THR A 235 -7.31 5.83 24.00
C THR A 235 -7.02 4.40 24.48
N GLY A 236 -8.07 3.61 24.74
CA GLY A 236 -7.94 2.23 25.22
C GLY A 236 -7.70 2.13 26.72
N ILE A 237 -8.34 2.99 27.51
CA ILE A 237 -8.15 3.09 28.96
C ILE A 237 -8.51 1.76 29.65
N SER A 238 -9.56 1.06 29.22
CA SER A 238 -9.90 -0.27 29.75
C SER A 238 -8.78 -1.29 29.51
N HIS A 239 -8.21 -1.31 28.30
CA HIS A 239 -7.11 -2.20 27.94
C HIS A 239 -5.84 -1.93 28.75
N TYR A 240 -5.50 -0.65 28.94
CA TYR A 240 -4.40 -0.26 29.81
C TYR A 240 -4.63 -0.77 31.24
N ASN A 241 -5.80 -0.52 31.81
CA ASN A 241 -6.13 -0.94 33.17
C ASN A 241 -6.17 -2.46 33.33
N ASN A 242 -6.60 -3.20 32.30
CA ASN A 242 -6.58 -4.67 32.33
C ASN A 242 -5.15 -5.19 32.32
N ALA A 243 -4.29 -4.65 31.44
CA ALA A 243 -2.88 -5.03 31.38
C ALA A 243 -2.16 -4.78 32.71
N GLU A 244 -2.33 -3.59 33.31
CA GLU A 244 -1.72 -3.24 34.60
C GLU A 244 -2.25 -4.10 35.77
N SER A 245 -3.50 -4.59 35.67
CA SER A 245 -4.11 -5.44 36.70
C SER A 245 -3.92 -6.94 36.45
N GLY A 246 -3.18 -7.33 35.40
CA GLY A 246 -3.03 -8.73 35.00
C GLY A 246 -4.35 -9.41 34.58
N ARG A 247 -5.33 -8.64 34.10
CA ARG A 247 -6.61 -9.13 33.58
C ARG A 247 -6.52 -9.42 32.08
N ASP A 248 -7.38 -10.31 31.60
CA ASP A 248 -7.43 -10.70 30.20
C ASP A 248 -7.73 -9.51 29.27
N ALA A 249 -7.16 -9.56 28.07
CA ALA A 249 -7.41 -8.57 27.04
C ALA A 249 -8.84 -8.69 26.50
N GLU A 250 -9.51 -7.55 26.33
CA GLU A 250 -10.80 -7.49 25.64
C GLU A 250 -10.59 -7.75 24.13
N THR A 251 -11.23 -8.80 23.62
CA THR A 251 -11.07 -9.26 22.22
C THR A 251 -12.29 -9.01 21.35
N ALA A 252 -13.43 -8.63 21.95
CA ALA A 252 -14.70 -8.40 21.26
C ALA A 252 -15.02 -6.90 21.17
N ILE A 253 -15.54 -6.47 20.01
CA ILE A 253 -16.04 -5.11 19.84
C ILE A 253 -17.22 -4.83 20.79
N SER A 254 -17.43 -3.57 21.14
CA SER A 254 -18.54 -3.18 22.02
C SER A 254 -19.90 -3.56 21.41
N ALA A 255 -20.89 -3.82 22.28
CA ALA A 255 -22.26 -4.15 21.84
C ALA A 255 -22.83 -3.07 20.90
N ILE A 256 -22.62 -1.80 21.22
CA ILE A 256 -23.03 -0.65 20.39
C ILE A 256 -22.44 -0.76 18.98
N ARG A 257 -21.15 -1.09 18.89
CA ARG A 257 -20.46 -1.23 17.61
C ARG A 257 -20.95 -2.44 16.82
N SER A 258 -21.17 -3.56 17.51
CA SER A 258 -21.77 -4.76 16.92
C SER A 258 -23.15 -4.47 16.33
N ASP A 259 -24.00 -3.73 17.07
CA ASP A 259 -25.33 -3.34 16.60
C ASP A 259 -25.27 -2.47 15.35
N VAL A 260 -24.32 -1.53 15.28
CA VAL A 260 -24.10 -0.71 14.08
C VAL A 260 -23.65 -1.57 12.89
N VAL A 261 -22.73 -2.51 13.10
CA VAL A 261 -22.31 -3.45 12.04
C VAL A 261 -23.51 -4.27 11.54
N MET A 262 -24.37 -4.74 12.44
CA MET A 262 -25.60 -5.46 12.08
C MET A 262 -26.58 -4.59 11.29
N ARG A 263 -26.77 -3.32 11.68
CA ARG A 263 -27.60 -2.37 10.90
C ARG A 263 -27.06 -2.15 9.49
N ARG A 264 -25.74 -2.06 9.33
CA ARG A 264 -25.10 -1.91 8.02
C ARG A 264 -25.21 -3.16 7.16
N GLU A 265 -25.16 -4.33 7.78
CA GLU A 265 -25.47 -5.59 7.13
C GLU A 265 -26.92 -5.64 6.64
N ASP A 266 -27.90 -5.25 7.48
CA ASP A 266 -29.31 -5.18 7.09
C ASP A 266 -29.50 -4.22 5.91
N MET A 267 -28.96 -2.99 5.98
CA MET A 267 -29.01 -2.03 4.88
C MET A 267 -28.45 -2.60 3.57
N TYR A 268 -27.34 -3.34 3.64
CA TYR A 268 -26.75 -3.99 2.46
C TYR A 268 -27.69 -5.01 1.82
N PHE A 269 -28.34 -5.86 2.61
CA PHE A 269 -29.32 -6.82 2.07
C PHE A 269 -30.60 -6.16 1.57
N ARG A 270 -31.01 -5.03 2.16
CA ARG A 270 -32.13 -4.23 1.65
C ARG A 270 -31.81 -3.54 0.32
N TRP A 271 -30.56 -3.15 0.07
CA TRP A 271 -30.14 -2.71 -1.28
C TRP A 271 -30.22 -3.86 -2.28
N ILE A 272 -29.72 -5.05 -1.93
CA ILE A 272 -29.79 -6.22 -2.81
C ILE A 272 -31.23 -6.56 -3.17
N SER A 273 -32.14 -6.59 -2.18
CA SER A 273 -33.55 -6.93 -2.42
C SER A 273 -34.29 -5.88 -3.27
N SER A 274 -33.83 -4.64 -3.26
CA SER A 274 -34.33 -3.56 -4.12
C SER A 274 -33.61 -3.47 -5.47
N GLY A 275 -32.72 -4.42 -5.81
CA GLY A 275 -31.98 -4.45 -7.07
C GLY A 275 -30.85 -3.43 -7.16
N GLN A 276 -30.45 -2.81 -6.05
CA GLN A 276 -29.35 -1.84 -6.01
C GLN A 276 -28.01 -2.56 -5.81
N ASN A 277 -27.11 -2.43 -6.79
CA ASN A 277 -25.74 -2.95 -6.69
C ASN A 277 -24.82 -1.95 -5.95
N LYS A 278 -24.83 -2.01 -4.61
CA LYS A 278 -24.01 -1.16 -3.72
C LYS A 278 -22.86 -1.97 -3.11
N PRO A 279 -21.67 -1.37 -2.89
CA PRO A 279 -20.56 -2.08 -2.27
C PRO A 279 -20.86 -2.44 -0.81
N LYS A 280 -20.36 -3.60 -0.38
CA LYS A 280 -20.42 -4.01 1.03
C LYS A 280 -19.54 -3.09 1.87
N ALA A 281 -20.16 -2.32 2.76
CA ALA A 281 -19.48 -1.32 3.62
C ALA A 281 -19.56 -1.68 5.12
N TYR A 282 -19.30 -2.95 5.48
CA TYR A 282 -19.29 -3.46 6.86
C TYR A 282 -18.32 -4.64 7.03
N LEU A 283 -17.86 -4.88 8.27
CA LEU A 283 -16.93 -5.95 8.63
C LEU A 283 -17.51 -6.86 9.73
N LYS A 284 -17.79 -8.14 9.41
CA LYS A 284 -18.28 -9.11 10.42
C LYS A 284 -17.22 -9.54 11.42
N ASN A 285 -15.97 -9.62 10.98
CA ASN A 285 -14.82 -10.04 11.76
C ASN A 285 -13.98 -8.83 12.17
N GLU A 286 -14.65 -7.80 12.67
CA GLU A 286 -13.96 -6.61 13.12
C GLU A 286 -13.15 -6.91 14.40
N LYS A 287 -11.92 -6.41 14.46
CA LYS A 287 -11.05 -6.57 15.63
C LYS A 287 -11.07 -5.31 16.47
N VAL A 288 -10.96 -5.51 17.79
CA VAL A 288 -10.74 -4.44 18.76
C VAL A 288 -9.33 -3.89 18.61
N PHE A 289 -9.20 -2.57 18.63
CA PHE A 289 -7.93 -1.87 18.74
C PHE A 289 -8.15 -0.51 19.39
N SER A 290 -7.04 0.11 19.80
CA SER A 290 -6.99 1.44 20.41
C SER A 290 -5.57 2.01 20.28
N GLU A 291 -5.40 3.26 20.68
CA GLU A 291 -4.09 3.91 20.86
C GLU A 291 -3.15 3.05 21.70
N PHE A 292 -3.63 2.46 22.80
CA PHE A 292 -2.86 1.54 23.65
C PHE A 292 -2.21 0.40 22.86
N HIS A 293 -2.99 -0.32 22.04
CA HIS A 293 -2.48 -1.44 21.25
C HIS A 293 -1.48 -0.98 20.19
N LEU A 294 -1.73 0.18 19.58
CA LEU A 294 -0.86 0.73 18.55
C LEU A 294 0.47 1.19 19.13
N ALA A 295 0.45 1.84 20.30
CA ALA A 295 1.65 2.23 21.02
C ALA A 295 2.47 1.00 21.44
N ASP A 296 1.81 -0.06 21.91
CA ASP A 296 2.47 -1.32 22.27
C ASP A 296 3.17 -1.97 21.08
N ASP A 297 2.46 -2.13 19.95
CA ASP A 297 3.02 -2.70 18.72
C ASP A 297 4.21 -1.90 18.15
N LEU A 298 4.22 -0.59 18.36
CA LEU A 298 5.27 0.32 17.87
C LEU A 298 6.39 0.56 18.89
N GLY A 299 6.30 -0.02 20.09
CA GLY A 299 7.26 0.21 21.18
C GLY A 299 7.28 1.66 21.68
N ALA A 300 6.16 2.37 21.54
CA ALA A 300 5.99 3.76 21.98
C ALA A 300 5.51 3.83 23.44
N TYR A 301 5.69 4.99 24.06
CA TYR A 301 5.18 5.23 25.40
C TYR A 301 3.65 5.26 25.40
N LYS A 302 3.06 4.61 26.41
CA LYS A 302 1.61 4.49 26.62
C LYS A 302 1.18 5.47 27.71
N ARG A 303 0.04 6.14 27.52
CA ARG A 303 -0.64 6.89 28.58
C ARG A 303 -1.72 6.06 29.22
N ASN A 304 -1.94 6.26 30.51
CA ASN A 304 -3.00 5.58 31.27
C ASN A 304 -4.38 6.21 31.08
N THR A 305 -4.45 7.47 30.66
CA THR A 305 -5.71 8.21 30.49
C THR A 305 -5.58 9.34 29.48
N TYR A 306 -6.72 9.81 28.98
CA TYR A 306 -6.86 11.05 28.22
C TYR A 306 -7.17 12.19 29.19
N TRP A 307 -6.37 13.26 29.18
CA TRP A 307 -6.65 14.45 29.98
C TRP A 307 -7.27 15.54 29.10
N PRO A 308 -8.45 16.07 29.43
CA PRO A 308 -9.00 17.22 28.73
C PRO A 308 -8.09 18.44 28.83
N ALA A 309 -8.07 19.30 27.81
CA ALA A 309 -7.23 20.51 27.79
C ALA A 309 -7.51 21.47 28.96
N GLY A 310 -8.74 21.49 29.49
CA GLY A 310 -9.09 22.26 30.69
C GLY A 310 -8.58 21.67 32.01
N GLN A 311 -8.03 20.45 31.98
CA GLN A 311 -7.57 19.69 33.14
C GLN A 311 -6.07 19.39 33.12
N TYR A 312 -5.42 19.48 31.96
CA TYR A 312 -3.98 19.30 31.82
C TYR A 312 -3.43 20.22 30.72
N GLN A 313 -2.37 20.96 31.05
CA GLN A 313 -1.67 21.78 30.07
C GLN A 313 -0.61 20.95 29.36
N TYR A 314 -0.94 20.51 28.16
CA TYR A 314 -0.02 19.78 27.31
C TYR A 314 1.19 20.65 26.92
N HIS A 315 2.38 20.09 27.07
CA HIS A 315 3.64 20.74 26.72
C HIS A 315 3.94 20.47 25.24
N PRO A 316 4.12 21.52 24.42
CA PRO A 316 4.40 21.35 23.00
C PRO A 316 5.85 20.92 22.76
N TYR A 317 6.04 20.06 21.76
CA TYR A 317 7.34 19.65 21.24
C TYR A 317 7.34 19.89 19.74
N THR A 318 8.32 20.64 19.27
CA THR A 318 8.60 20.72 17.84
C THR A 318 9.23 19.41 17.42
N VAL A 319 8.60 18.74 16.47
CA VAL A 319 9.22 17.60 15.80
C VAL A 319 10.33 18.16 14.94
N GLU A 320 11.57 17.68 15.11
CA GLU A 320 12.68 18.10 14.25
C GLU A 320 12.24 17.94 12.80
N VAL A 321 12.07 19.08 12.14
CA VAL A 321 11.67 19.15 10.73
C VAL A 321 12.75 18.41 9.98
N ARG A 322 12.41 17.21 9.51
CA ARG A 322 13.31 16.44 8.67
C ARG A 322 13.53 17.32 7.45
N PRO A 323 14.76 17.76 7.14
CA PRO A 323 15.00 18.73 6.08
C PRO A 323 14.28 18.26 4.81
N ALA A 324 13.77 19.15 3.95
CA ALA A 324 13.12 18.73 2.70
C ALA A 324 14.05 17.85 1.79
N ALA A 325 15.36 17.84 2.08
CA ALA A 325 16.36 16.92 1.52
C ALA A 325 16.31 15.48 2.10
N ALA A 326 15.66 15.28 3.24
CA ALA A 326 15.12 14.02 3.75
C ALA A 326 13.86 13.61 2.97
N GLY A 327 13.87 13.79 1.65
CA GLY A 327 12.90 13.16 0.78
C GLY A 327 12.85 11.66 1.08
N SER A 328 11.64 11.14 1.25
CA SER A 328 11.34 9.72 1.36
C SER A 328 11.94 9.02 2.59
N LEU A 329 11.16 8.96 3.67
CA LEU A 329 11.15 7.80 4.57
C LEU A 329 9.94 6.89 4.32
N SER A 330 9.43 6.83 3.07
CA SER A 330 9.46 5.49 2.47
C SER A 330 10.92 5.12 2.59
N PRO A 331 11.33 4.20 3.46
CA PRO A 331 12.75 4.00 3.66
C PRO A 331 13.35 3.86 2.25
N LYS A 332 14.28 4.77 1.91
CA LYS A 332 14.81 4.98 0.56
C LYS A 332 15.49 3.68 0.19
N TRP A 333 14.68 2.78 -0.31
CA TRP A 333 15.05 1.40 -0.47
C TRP A 333 15.07 1.08 -1.96
N ASP A 334 14.23 1.73 -2.76
CA ASP A 334 14.55 1.88 -4.17
C ASP A 334 15.60 2.96 -4.31
N THR A 335 16.87 2.54 -4.32
CA THR A 335 17.97 3.35 -4.79
C THR A 335 17.63 3.89 -6.18
N LEU A 336 18.14 5.06 -6.56
CA LEU A 336 17.96 5.59 -7.92
C LEU A 336 18.33 4.53 -8.97
N GLU A 337 19.36 3.76 -8.64
CA GLU A 337 19.90 2.63 -9.37
C GLU A 337 18.89 1.47 -9.47
N GLY A 338 18.20 1.13 -8.38
CA GLY A 338 17.12 0.15 -8.37
C GLY A 338 16.00 0.54 -9.33
N LYS A 339 15.53 1.79 -9.30
CA LYS A 339 14.47 2.27 -10.22
C LYS A 339 14.94 2.31 -11.67
N GLN A 340 16.18 2.73 -11.90
CA GLN A 340 16.77 2.76 -13.24
C GLN A 340 16.91 1.35 -13.82
N ALA A 341 17.31 0.36 -13.02
CA ALA A 341 17.42 -1.02 -13.48
C ALA A 341 16.06 -1.65 -13.82
N HIS A 342 15.01 -1.36 -13.06
CA HIS A 342 13.65 -1.79 -13.43
C HIS A 342 13.19 -1.12 -14.73
N THR A 343 13.54 0.16 -14.92
CA THR A 343 13.27 0.89 -16.18
C THR A 343 14.03 0.25 -17.35
N GLU A 344 15.28 -0.18 -17.14
CA GLU A 344 16.06 -0.88 -18.17
C GLU A 344 15.52 -2.26 -18.49
N VAL A 345 15.14 -3.06 -17.49
CA VAL A 345 14.49 -4.36 -17.69
C VAL A 345 13.23 -4.19 -18.51
N ARG A 346 12.36 -3.23 -18.14
CA ARG A 346 11.13 -2.94 -18.87
C ARG A 346 11.41 -2.47 -20.29
N ARG A 347 12.38 -1.57 -20.46
CA ARG A 347 12.80 -1.09 -21.79
C ARG A 347 13.29 -2.25 -22.65
N ALA A 348 14.11 -3.14 -22.12
CA ALA A 348 14.66 -4.27 -22.85
C ALA A 348 13.59 -5.31 -23.22
N LEU A 349 12.68 -5.63 -22.29
CA LEU A 349 11.53 -6.51 -22.57
C LEU A 349 10.59 -5.87 -23.61
N ASN A 350 10.20 -4.61 -23.44
CA ASN A 350 9.35 -3.90 -24.40
C ASN A 350 10.01 -3.83 -25.78
N GLN A 351 11.32 -3.57 -25.83
CA GLN A 351 12.07 -3.55 -27.08
C GLN A 351 12.02 -4.92 -27.76
N SER A 352 12.35 -6.00 -27.04
CA SER A 352 12.31 -7.37 -27.56
C SER A 352 10.93 -7.73 -28.12
N LEU A 353 9.88 -7.47 -27.34
CA LEU A 353 8.50 -7.73 -27.76
C LEU A 353 8.09 -6.87 -28.96
N SER A 354 8.51 -5.60 -29.02
CA SER A 354 8.23 -4.71 -30.15
C SER A 354 8.98 -5.11 -31.44
N GLU A 355 10.13 -5.77 -31.30
CA GLU A 355 10.89 -6.36 -32.41
C GLU A 355 10.31 -7.71 -32.85
N GLY A 356 9.23 -8.19 -32.21
CA GLY A 356 8.58 -9.46 -32.54
C GLY A 356 9.35 -10.70 -32.09
N LYS A 357 10.27 -10.56 -31.15
CA LYS A 357 11.10 -11.66 -30.64
C LYS A 357 10.37 -12.52 -29.64
N GLU A 358 10.53 -13.83 -29.76
CA GLU A 358 10.07 -14.78 -28.74
C GLU A 358 10.89 -14.58 -27.45
N THR A 359 10.21 -14.12 -26.40
CA THR A 359 10.85 -13.66 -25.17
C THR A 359 10.42 -14.52 -23.99
N ALA A 360 11.39 -14.95 -23.19
CA ALA A 360 11.17 -15.67 -21.94
C ALA A 360 11.87 -15.02 -20.75
N ILE A 361 11.39 -15.32 -19.54
CA ILE A 361 11.98 -14.87 -18.28
C ILE A 361 12.40 -16.09 -17.46
N VAL A 362 13.66 -16.12 -17.06
CA VAL A 362 14.20 -17.10 -16.11
C VAL A 362 14.30 -16.46 -14.74
N LEU A 363 13.60 -17.01 -13.75
CA LEU A 363 13.72 -16.64 -12.35
C LEU A 363 14.66 -17.61 -11.66
N VAL A 364 15.77 -17.12 -11.10
CA VAL A 364 16.66 -17.93 -10.25
C VAL A 364 16.17 -17.84 -8.81
N ASP A 365 15.98 -18.97 -8.12
CA ASP A 365 15.42 -18.94 -6.76
C ASP A 365 16.31 -18.17 -5.78
N ALA A 366 15.68 -17.45 -4.85
CA ALA A 366 16.37 -16.62 -3.87
C ALA A 366 16.90 -17.42 -2.67
N THR A 367 16.68 -18.73 -2.63
CA THR A 367 17.25 -19.63 -1.62
C THR A 367 18.61 -20.17 -2.01
N GLU A 368 19.11 -19.82 -3.21
CA GLU A 368 20.38 -20.32 -3.74
C GLU A 368 21.60 -19.67 -3.06
N GLN A 369 22.74 -20.35 -3.12
CA GLN A 369 23.97 -19.96 -2.42
C GLN A 369 24.36 -18.51 -2.71
N ARG A 370 24.92 -17.81 -1.70
CA ARG A 370 25.40 -16.42 -1.81
C ARG A 370 24.37 -15.43 -2.35
N LEU A 371 23.18 -15.44 -1.73
CA LEU A 371 22.31 -14.26 -1.63
C LEU A 371 23.18 -13.00 -1.48
N SER A 372 22.86 -11.95 -2.24
CA SER A 372 23.55 -10.66 -2.10
C SER A 372 23.63 -10.26 -0.63
N GLN A 373 24.70 -9.59 -0.20
CA GLN A 373 24.85 -9.15 1.20
C GLN A 373 23.61 -8.37 1.69
N SER A 374 22.99 -7.63 0.77
CA SER A 374 21.72 -6.93 0.96
C SER A 374 20.55 -7.86 1.32
N LEU A 375 20.44 -9.03 0.69
CA LEU A 375 19.36 -10.00 0.96
C LEU A 375 19.63 -10.87 2.20
N GLN A 376 20.89 -11.08 2.56
CA GLN A 376 21.27 -11.83 3.77
C GLN A 376 21.03 -11.04 5.06
N ASN A 377 21.29 -9.73 5.04
CA ASN A 377 21.30 -8.90 6.25
C ASN A 377 19.93 -8.32 6.65
N SER A 378 18.85 -8.60 5.89
CA SER A 378 17.53 -8.03 6.20
C SER A 378 16.33 -8.86 5.73
N PRO A 379 15.50 -9.37 6.67
CA PRO A 379 14.23 -10.02 6.37
C PRO A 379 13.20 -9.14 5.65
N ALA A 380 13.38 -7.82 5.64
CA ALA A 380 12.54 -6.89 4.87
C ALA A 380 12.94 -6.84 3.39
N LEU A 381 14.24 -6.97 3.09
CA LEU A 381 14.79 -6.98 1.74
C LEU A 381 14.44 -8.30 1.03
N THR A 382 14.50 -9.42 1.73
CA THR A 382 14.03 -10.73 1.25
C THR A 382 12.54 -10.71 0.88
N ARG A 383 11.68 -10.09 1.72
CA ARG A 383 10.24 -9.95 1.44
C ARG A 383 9.94 -9.06 0.24
N ARG A 384 10.78 -8.06 -0.05
CA ARG A 384 10.63 -7.17 -1.21
C ARG A 384 11.16 -7.77 -2.52
N GLY A 385 12.26 -8.53 -2.49
CA GLY A 385 12.69 -9.32 -3.66
C GLY A 385 11.58 -10.28 -4.13
N LEU A 386 10.87 -10.90 -3.18
CA LEU A 386 9.68 -11.72 -3.46
C LEU A 386 8.47 -10.90 -3.95
N GLY A 387 8.31 -9.67 -3.46
CA GLY A 387 7.31 -8.71 -3.97
C GLY A 387 7.55 -8.35 -5.44
N ASN A 388 8.81 -8.23 -5.85
CA ASN A 388 9.16 -7.95 -7.24
C ASN A 388 8.87 -9.10 -8.20
N GLN A 389 9.15 -10.33 -7.77
CA GLN A 389 8.76 -11.51 -8.53
C GLN A 389 7.26 -11.47 -8.84
N SER A 390 6.43 -11.03 -7.90
CA SER A 390 4.98 -11.02 -8.11
C SER A 390 4.55 -10.17 -9.29
N ALA A 391 5.20 -9.05 -9.54
CA ALA A 391 4.77 -8.12 -10.56
C ALA A 391 5.61 -8.15 -11.85
N ILE A 392 6.79 -8.78 -11.83
CA ILE A 392 7.37 -9.41 -13.04
C ILE A 392 6.44 -10.51 -13.55
N LEU A 393 5.93 -11.36 -12.65
CA LEU A 393 4.96 -12.40 -13.03
C LEU A 393 3.67 -11.79 -13.56
N SER A 394 3.18 -10.69 -12.99
CA SER A 394 2.05 -9.95 -13.56
C SER A 394 2.34 -9.40 -14.95
N TYR A 395 3.50 -8.77 -15.16
CA TYR A 395 3.89 -8.24 -16.47
C TYR A 395 4.03 -9.36 -17.50
N ALA A 396 4.68 -10.46 -17.13
CA ALA A 396 4.83 -11.62 -17.98
C ALA A 396 3.48 -12.24 -18.34
N ALA A 397 2.58 -12.38 -17.37
CA ALA A 397 1.24 -12.89 -17.58
C ALA A 397 0.41 -12.02 -18.53
N LYS A 398 0.47 -10.69 -18.37
CA LYS A 398 -0.24 -9.72 -19.25
C LYS A 398 0.24 -9.75 -20.69
N ASN A 399 1.53 -10.02 -20.90
CA ASN A 399 2.17 -10.03 -22.22
C ASN A 399 2.38 -11.45 -22.75
N ASN A 400 1.80 -12.47 -22.12
CA ASN A 400 1.91 -13.89 -22.50
C ASN A 400 3.37 -14.39 -22.63
N ILE A 401 4.28 -13.84 -21.82
CA ILE A 401 5.72 -14.16 -21.81
C ILE A 401 5.94 -15.45 -21.02
N LYS A 402 6.67 -16.42 -21.60
CA LYS A 402 7.03 -17.67 -20.92
C LYS A 402 7.91 -17.39 -19.69
N VAL A 403 7.60 -18.01 -18.56
CA VAL A 403 8.38 -17.91 -17.33
C VAL A 403 8.90 -19.29 -16.90
N VAL A 404 10.20 -19.38 -16.66
CA VAL A 404 10.86 -20.58 -16.13
C VAL A 404 11.48 -20.25 -14.78
N ASN A 405 11.05 -20.91 -13.71
CA ASN A 405 11.67 -20.80 -12.40
C ASN A 405 12.72 -21.91 -12.24
N ALA A 406 13.99 -21.52 -12.22
CA ALA A 406 15.13 -22.42 -12.09
C ALA A 406 15.55 -22.54 -10.62
N TYR A 407 15.65 -23.76 -10.10
CA TYR A 407 15.99 -24.06 -8.70
C TYR A 407 16.92 -25.26 -8.55
N SER A 408 17.70 -25.32 -7.46
CA SER A 408 18.54 -26.47 -7.09
C SER A 408 17.79 -27.47 -6.20
N SER A 409 18.06 -28.78 -6.36
CA SER A 409 17.54 -29.82 -5.45
C SER A 409 18.04 -29.72 -4.03
N GLU A 410 19.24 -29.17 -3.82
CA GLU A 410 19.85 -29.04 -2.49
C GLU A 410 19.03 -28.14 -1.55
N ASN A 411 18.17 -27.29 -2.11
CA ASN A 411 17.37 -26.30 -1.39
C ASN A 411 15.86 -26.65 -1.35
N GLU A 412 15.48 -27.88 -1.72
CA GLU A 412 14.09 -28.29 -1.75
C GLU A 412 13.53 -28.56 -0.35
N THR A 413 12.88 -27.55 0.23
CA THR A 413 12.13 -27.65 1.49
C THR A 413 10.62 -27.74 1.24
N PRO A 414 9.82 -28.31 2.17
CA PRO A 414 8.36 -28.28 2.08
C PRO A 414 7.79 -26.86 1.91
N LEU A 415 8.43 -25.87 2.55
CA LEU A 415 8.07 -24.46 2.43
C LEU A 415 8.40 -23.87 1.05
N ALA A 416 9.55 -24.23 0.46
CA ALA A 416 9.91 -23.81 -0.90
C ALA A 416 8.94 -24.38 -1.93
N SER A 417 8.55 -25.66 -1.78
CA SER A 417 7.55 -26.33 -2.62
C SER A 417 6.18 -25.64 -2.59
N LEU A 418 5.73 -25.18 -1.42
CA LEU A 418 4.50 -24.40 -1.28
C LEU A 418 4.59 -23.03 -1.96
N LYS A 419 5.74 -22.35 -1.86
CA LYS A 419 5.97 -21.06 -2.52
C LYS A 419 5.95 -21.20 -4.05
N LYS A 420 6.56 -22.26 -4.62
CA LYS A 420 6.53 -22.56 -6.06
C LYS A 420 5.10 -22.78 -6.57
N LYS A 421 4.31 -23.61 -5.87
CA LYS A 421 2.88 -23.82 -6.17
C LYS A 421 2.08 -22.51 -6.15
N LYS A 422 2.38 -21.61 -5.20
CA LYS A 422 1.73 -20.29 -5.13
C LYS A 422 2.08 -19.39 -6.31
N ARG A 423 3.36 -19.34 -6.74
CA ARG A 423 3.81 -18.55 -7.89
C ARG A 423 3.16 -19.02 -9.20
N SER A 424 3.17 -20.33 -9.44
CA SER A 424 2.51 -20.93 -10.61
C SER A 424 1.00 -20.62 -10.66
N ARG A 425 0.29 -20.81 -9.54
CA ARG A 425 -1.15 -20.47 -9.45
C ARG A 425 -1.42 -18.99 -9.71
N MET A 426 -0.58 -18.12 -9.16
CA MET A 426 -0.72 -16.67 -9.34
C MET A 426 -0.50 -16.26 -10.79
N TYR A 427 0.56 -16.76 -11.44
CA TYR A 427 0.81 -16.49 -12.86
C TYR A 427 -0.37 -16.94 -13.73
N ARG A 428 -0.87 -18.17 -13.54
CA ARG A 428 -2.02 -18.72 -14.29
C ARG A 428 -3.30 -17.89 -14.08
N ALA A 429 -3.58 -17.50 -12.84
CA ALA A 429 -4.73 -16.67 -12.52
C ALA A 429 -4.67 -15.30 -13.23
N MET A 430 -3.47 -14.75 -13.44
CA MET A 430 -3.27 -13.47 -14.12
C MET A 430 -3.24 -13.60 -15.65
N SER A 431 -2.70 -14.69 -16.19
CA SER A 431 -2.59 -14.91 -17.64
C SER A 431 -3.86 -15.50 -18.26
N GLY A 432 -4.80 -15.98 -17.43
CA GLY A 432 -6.01 -16.67 -17.90
C GLY A 432 -5.73 -18.06 -18.48
N GLN A 433 -4.52 -18.60 -18.31
CA GLN A 433 -4.11 -19.87 -18.89
C GLN A 433 -4.57 -21.08 -18.04
N SER A 434 -4.93 -22.18 -18.70
CA SER A 434 -5.28 -23.46 -18.08
C SER A 434 -4.08 -24.17 -17.42
N GLU A 435 -4.33 -25.15 -16.55
CA GLU A 435 -3.27 -25.94 -15.89
C GLU A 435 -2.36 -26.69 -16.87
N SER A 436 -2.83 -26.95 -18.09
CA SER A 436 -2.09 -27.61 -19.18
C SER A 436 -1.20 -26.68 -20.01
N SER A 437 -1.19 -25.38 -19.73
CA SER A 437 -0.39 -24.40 -20.48
C SER A 437 1.11 -24.46 -20.13
N ASN A 438 1.96 -24.20 -21.14
CA ASN A 438 3.42 -24.15 -20.99
C ASN A 438 3.96 -22.76 -20.58
N GLY A 439 3.10 -21.83 -20.15
CA GLY A 439 3.49 -20.44 -19.87
C GLY A 439 4.31 -20.23 -18.59
N TYR A 440 4.16 -21.12 -17.60
CA TYR A 440 4.99 -21.11 -16.39
C TYR A 440 5.51 -22.53 -16.09
N LYS A 441 6.83 -22.68 -16.00
CA LYS A 441 7.51 -23.96 -15.74
C LYS A 441 8.47 -23.87 -14.57
N GLU A 442 8.56 -24.95 -13.81
CA GLU A 442 9.54 -25.14 -12.75
C GLU A 442 10.60 -26.10 -13.30
N VAL A 443 11.86 -25.68 -13.30
CA VAL A 443 12.98 -26.48 -13.82
C VAL A 443 14.01 -26.65 -12.73
N GLN A 444 14.30 -27.90 -12.39
CA GLN A 444 15.43 -28.22 -11.54
C GLN A 444 16.71 -28.06 -12.36
N PHE A 445 17.64 -27.24 -11.88
CA PHE A 445 18.91 -26.99 -12.55
C PHE A 445 20.07 -27.49 -11.69
N SER A 446 20.90 -28.34 -12.29
CA SER A 446 22.20 -28.78 -11.77
C SER A 446 23.19 -28.87 -12.92
N VAL A 447 24.48 -28.96 -12.61
CA VAL A 447 25.54 -29.14 -13.63
C VAL A 447 25.31 -30.41 -14.46
N ASP A 448 24.71 -31.44 -13.88
CA ASP A 448 24.41 -32.71 -14.56
C ASP A 448 23.13 -32.69 -15.41
N ASN A 449 22.24 -31.70 -15.21
CA ASN A 449 20.91 -31.63 -15.85
C ASN A 449 20.66 -30.31 -16.61
N GLN A 450 21.72 -29.67 -17.11
CA GLN A 450 21.63 -28.37 -17.79
C GLN A 450 20.71 -28.38 -19.03
N SER A 451 20.58 -29.53 -19.70
CA SER A 451 19.77 -29.69 -20.91
C SER A 451 18.28 -29.39 -20.71
N LEU A 452 17.74 -29.58 -19.50
CA LEU A 452 16.32 -29.35 -19.22
C LEU A 452 15.94 -27.86 -19.34
N LEU A 453 16.82 -26.97 -18.88
CA LEU A 453 16.59 -25.53 -18.97
C LEU A 453 16.67 -25.07 -20.44
N SER A 454 17.65 -25.56 -21.19
CA SER A 454 17.79 -25.26 -22.61
C SER A 454 16.62 -25.77 -23.45
N GLN A 455 16.13 -26.97 -23.17
CA GLN A 455 14.95 -27.56 -23.84
C GLN A 455 13.69 -26.73 -23.57
N GLU A 456 13.47 -26.31 -22.32
CA GLU A 456 12.31 -25.46 -22.01
C GLU A 456 12.40 -24.06 -22.63
N LEU A 457 13.58 -23.60 -23.03
CA LEU A 457 13.77 -22.29 -23.65
C LEU A 457 14.09 -22.39 -25.14
N GLU A 458 13.92 -23.55 -25.75
CA GLU A 458 14.10 -23.76 -27.18
C GLU A 458 13.16 -22.84 -27.98
N GLY A 459 13.70 -22.21 -29.03
CA GLY A 459 12.98 -21.26 -29.87
C GLY A 459 12.77 -19.87 -29.26
N GLN A 460 13.33 -19.58 -28.08
CA GLN A 460 13.30 -18.22 -27.50
C GLN A 460 14.49 -17.39 -27.97
N ASP A 461 14.20 -16.32 -28.70
CA ASP A 461 15.20 -15.38 -29.24
C ASP A 461 15.85 -14.55 -28.13
N THR A 462 15.09 -14.22 -27.08
CA THR A 462 15.56 -13.40 -25.96
C THR A 462 15.16 -14.00 -24.63
N VAL A 463 16.15 -14.17 -23.74
CA VAL A 463 15.92 -14.67 -22.39
C VAL A 463 16.40 -13.64 -21.37
N LEU A 464 15.48 -13.18 -20.52
CA LEU A 464 15.81 -12.35 -19.37
C LEU A 464 16.04 -13.22 -18.13
N VAL A 465 17.27 -13.25 -17.64
CA VAL A 465 17.63 -13.89 -16.38
C VAL A 465 17.51 -12.87 -15.25
N MET A 466 16.59 -13.12 -14.33
CA MET A 466 16.45 -12.39 -13.07
C MET A 466 17.25 -13.10 -11.98
N ALA A 467 18.45 -12.59 -11.73
CA ALA A 467 19.39 -13.14 -10.77
C ALA A 467 19.20 -12.50 -9.39
N TYR A 468 18.79 -13.31 -8.41
CA TYR A 468 18.66 -12.94 -6.99
C TYR A 468 19.88 -13.40 -6.15
N SER A 469 20.80 -14.14 -6.77
CA SER A 469 22.04 -14.66 -6.18
C SER A 469 23.21 -14.40 -7.14
N ASP A 470 24.39 -14.13 -6.59
CA ASP A 470 25.63 -13.96 -7.35
C ASP A 470 26.49 -15.25 -7.41
N GLY A 471 26.01 -16.34 -6.83
CA GLY A 471 26.74 -17.61 -6.75
C GLY A 471 26.85 -18.36 -8.09
N GLN A 472 27.61 -19.46 -8.06
CA GLN A 472 27.92 -20.28 -9.24
C GLN A 472 26.69 -20.78 -10.01
N MET A 473 25.56 -21.02 -9.33
CA MET A 473 24.35 -21.46 -10.02
C MET A 473 23.85 -20.43 -11.03
N THR A 474 23.83 -19.15 -10.66
CA THR A 474 23.42 -18.06 -11.55
C THR A 474 24.36 -17.97 -12.75
N THR A 475 25.68 -18.02 -12.51
CA THR A 475 26.64 -17.96 -13.61
C THR A 475 26.51 -19.16 -14.53
N ASN A 476 26.31 -20.37 -14.00
CA ASN A 476 26.13 -21.59 -14.79
C ASN A 476 24.84 -21.55 -15.64
N ILE A 477 23.76 -20.97 -15.10
CA ILE A 477 22.52 -20.75 -15.86
C ILE A 477 22.78 -19.79 -17.03
N VAL A 478 23.40 -18.63 -16.75
CA VAL A 478 23.68 -17.64 -17.81
C VAL A 478 24.63 -18.23 -18.85
N ASP A 479 25.65 -18.97 -18.41
CA ASP A 479 26.64 -19.63 -19.27
C ASP A 479 25.96 -20.60 -20.23
N ASN A 480 25.18 -21.54 -19.68
CA ASN A 480 24.41 -22.52 -20.44
C ASN A 480 23.43 -21.88 -21.44
N LEU A 481 22.73 -20.82 -21.04
CA LEU A 481 21.80 -20.12 -21.93
C LEU A 481 22.52 -19.37 -23.05
N SER A 482 23.77 -18.96 -22.81
CA SER A 482 24.58 -18.21 -23.77
C SER A 482 25.35 -19.09 -24.76
N ASP A 483 25.31 -20.42 -24.61
CA ASP A 483 25.89 -21.35 -25.58
C ASP A 483 25.16 -21.30 -26.94
N ASP A 484 23.88 -20.93 -26.93
CA ASP A 484 23.13 -20.59 -28.13
C ASP A 484 23.45 -19.15 -28.56
N LEU A 485 24.36 -19.02 -29.53
CA LEU A 485 24.80 -17.71 -30.06
C LEU A 485 23.67 -16.92 -30.76
N ASN A 486 22.58 -17.57 -31.14
CA ASN A 486 21.42 -16.88 -31.74
C ASN A 486 20.49 -16.29 -30.68
N ARG A 487 20.60 -16.73 -29.43
CA ARG A 487 19.82 -16.24 -28.30
C ARG A 487 20.50 -15.05 -27.64
N GLN A 488 19.75 -13.97 -27.43
CA GLN A 488 20.19 -12.87 -26.59
C GLN A 488 19.86 -13.17 -25.12
N VAL A 489 20.88 -13.23 -24.26
CA VAL A 489 20.72 -13.42 -22.82
C VAL A 489 20.86 -12.06 -22.12
N LEU A 490 19.74 -11.54 -21.63
CA LEU A 490 19.71 -10.34 -20.82
C LEU A 490 19.83 -10.73 -19.36
N VAL A 491 20.76 -10.13 -18.62
CA VAL A 491 20.96 -10.47 -17.20
C VAL A 491 20.65 -9.26 -16.34
N SER A 492 19.66 -9.40 -15.47
CA SER A 492 19.35 -8.42 -14.43
C SER A 492 19.68 -9.00 -13.06
N ARG A 493 20.74 -8.47 -12.45
CA ARG A 493 21.14 -8.77 -11.05
C ARG A 493 20.38 -7.94 -10.01
N HIS A 494 19.45 -7.09 -10.46
CA HIS A 494 18.87 -6.03 -9.64
C HIS A 494 17.50 -6.44 -9.11
N SER A 495 17.47 -7.27 -8.08
CA SER A 495 16.26 -7.50 -7.30
C SER A 495 16.21 -6.61 -6.07
N ASN A 496 15.97 -5.32 -6.28
CA ASN A 496 15.86 -4.26 -5.27
C ASN A 496 17.09 -4.01 -4.40
N LEU A 497 17.23 -2.76 -3.95
CA LEU A 497 17.77 -2.39 -2.65
C LEU A 497 19.30 -2.49 -2.43
N ASP A 498 19.96 -1.33 -2.30
CA ASP A 498 21.36 -1.17 -1.85
C ASP A 498 22.22 -2.39 -2.16
N TYR A 499 22.33 -2.73 -3.45
CA TYR A 499 23.04 -3.93 -3.87
C TYR A 499 24.51 -3.79 -3.49
N GLN A 500 24.89 -4.49 -2.43
CA GLN A 500 26.28 -4.82 -2.15
C GLN A 500 26.47 -6.21 -2.75
N PRO A 501 27.33 -6.35 -3.78
CA PRO A 501 27.61 -7.66 -4.34
C PRO A 501 28.04 -8.59 -3.23
N SER A 502 27.67 -9.86 -3.34
CA SER A 502 28.25 -10.88 -2.46
C SER A 502 29.78 -10.79 -2.54
N ASN A 503 30.47 -11.05 -1.43
CA ASN A 503 31.91 -11.28 -1.48
C ASN A 503 32.12 -12.56 -2.30
N LEU A 504 32.49 -12.40 -3.57
CA LEU A 504 32.76 -13.50 -4.50
C LEU A 504 34.18 -14.00 -4.26
N ASN A 505 34.37 -15.32 -4.36
CA ASN A 505 35.71 -15.87 -4.41
C ASN A 505 36.31 -15.65 -5.81
N ALA A 506 37.59 -15.97 -5.98
CA ALA A 506 38.28 -15.77 -7.25
C ALA A 506 37.62 -16.50 -8.44
N GLU A 507 37.09 -17.71 -8.19
CA GLU A 507 36.43 -18.55 -9.19
C GLU A 507 35.09 -17.94 -9.65
N GLU A 508 34.24 -17.52 -8.71
CA GLU A 508 32.96 -16.86 -9.00
C GLU A 508 33.15 -15.51 -9.69
N SER A 509 34.17 -14.74 -9.28
CA SER A 509 34.50 -13.46 -9.92
C SER A 509 34.96 -13.68 -11.38
N ALA A 510 35.82 -14.68 -11.61
CA ALA A 510 36.25 -15.06 -12.96
C ALA A 510 35.08 -15.54 -13.83
N ALA A 511 34.14 -16.31 -13.27
CA ALA A 511 32.95 -16.74 -14.00
C ALA A 511 32.10 -15.55 -14.48
N TRP A 512 31.85 -14.56 -13.62
CA TRP A 512 31.13 -13.34 -14.01
C TRP A 512 31.88 -12.49 -15.04
N LEU A 513 33.22 -12.45 -14.98
CA LEU A 513 34.05 -11.78 -16.00
C LEU A 513 33.90 -12.45 -17.36
N ASN A 514 34.02 -13.78 -17.42
CA ASN A 514 33.90 -14.55 -18.66
C ASN A 514 32.53 -14.35 -19.33
N LEU A 515 31.44 -14.34 -18.53
CA LEU A 515 30.10 -14.09 -19.05
C LEU A 515 29.93 -12.71 -19.69
N ARG A 516 30.56 -11.68 -19.10
CA ARG A 516 30.51 -10.31 -19.62
C ARG A 516 31.18 -10.17 -20.99
N GLU A 517 32.15 -11.02 -21.29
CA GLU A 517 32.87 -11.02 -22.57
C GLU A 517 32.12 -11.73 -23.70
N LYS A 518 31.08 -12.52 -23.38
CA LYS A 518 30.25 -13.19 -24.38
C LYS A 518 29.40 -12.19 -25.16
N ARG A 519 29.42 -12.30 -26.50
CA ARG A 519 28.77 -11.34 -27.42
C ARG A 519 27.25 -11.30 -27.32
N ASN A 520 26.64 -12.42 -26.96
CA ASN A 520 25.19 -12.59 -26.85
C ASN A 520 24.67 -12.38 -25.41
N VAL A 521 25.55 -12.05 -24.46
CA VAL A 521 25.17 -11.73 -23.08
C VAL A 521 25.17 -10.22 -22.89
N LYS A 522 24.07 -9.68 -22.36
CA LYS A 522 23.95 -8.26 -22.03
C LYS A 522 23.55 -8.08 -20.57
N MET A 523 24.49 -7.55 -19.80
CA MET A 523 24.23 -7.12 -18.43
C MET A 523 23.37 -5.84 -18.44
N LEU A 524 22.22 -5.86 -17.77
CA LEU A 524 21.38 -4.68 -17.55
C LEU A 524 21.84 -3.98 -16.25
N GLY A 525 22.00 -2.65 -16.26
CA GLY A 525 22.43 -1.85 -15.12
C GLY A 525 22.53 -0.34 -15.42
N SER A 526 22.45 0.49 -14.38
CA SER A 526 22.35 1.95 -14.53
C SER A 526 23.60 2.75 -14.11
N GLY A 527 23.91 3.83 -14.85
CA GLY A 527 24.85 4.88 -14.44
C GLY A 527 26.36 4.56 -14.52
N SER A 528 27.17 5.40 -13.87
CA SER A 528 28.65 5.34 -13.83
C SER A 528 29.22 4.10 -13.14
N ARG A 529 28.36 3.28 -12.52
CA ARG A 529 28.70 1.98 -11.91
C ARG A 529 28.45 0.76 -12.81
N SER A 530 28.05 0.95 -14.07
CA SER A 530 28.06 -0.13 -15.09
C SER A 530 29.42 -0.85 -15.21
N ARG A 531 30.51 -0.18 -14.79
CA ARG A 531 31.89 -0.72 -14.73
C ARG A 531 32.28 -1.41 -13.41
N PHE A 532 31.56 -1.18 -12.31
CA PHE A 532 31.88 -1.68 -10.96
C PHE A 532 31.16 -2.99 -10.59
N ASN A 533 30.46 -3.60 -11.54
CA ASN A 533 29.71 -4.86 -11.34
C ASN A 533 30.58 -6.12 -11.19
N ILE A 534 31.90 -5.97 -11.20
CA ILE A 534 32.84 -7.04 -10.89
C ILE A 534 33.97 -6.39 -10.08
N CYS A 535 34.24 -6.94 -8.89
CA CYS A 535 35.37 -6.65 -8.02
C CYS A 535 35.31 -5.38 -7.15
N SER A 536 35.09 -5.56 -5.84
CA SER A 536 36.16 -5.20 -4.91
C SER A 536 37.04 -6.43 -4.77
N ILE A 537 38.13 -6.50 -5.53
CA ILE A 537 39.25 -7.37 -5.17
C ILE A 537 39.79 -6.77 -3.86
N GLN A 538 39.82 -7.55 -2.79
CA GLN A 538 40.76 -7.27 -1.70
C GLN A 538 42.15 -7.71 -2.14
#